data_AF-A0A1Q3PTF7-F1
#
_entry.id   AF-A0A1Q3PTF7-F1
#
_cell.length_a   1.000
_cell.length_b   1.000
_cell.length_c   1.000
_cell.angle_alpha   90.00
_cell.angle_beta   90.00
_cell.angle_gamma   90.00
#
_symmetry.space_group_name_H-M   'P 1'
#
loop_
_entity.id
_entity.type
_entity.pdbx_description
1 polymer ?
#
loop_
_entity_poly.entity_id
_entity_poly.type
_entity_poly.pdbx_seq_one_letter_code
_entity_poly.pdbx_strand_id
1 'polypeptide(L)'
;MELKSELIEQYRETIKERYQFKSIKKDENLPSFFTKEKTDELLYFFLDNLYPEVEKREALDAAFERLAGYVNHPKKIWGILGNLTAAIFKFGIQFPKAVVAGIETLKTHTEARNFEAKLLKAAEHRKLKSPITREDLLLCIADLEEEDIRTFLDSLQNLFLSIANTKMLEKTILILKDVATQMEKRKSTYGKEDIDAILLGVEILEKGNELMKQYSDSEKKEIVDFVAYNEMKFVKATKKLF
;
A
#
# COMPACT_ATOMS: atom_id res chain seq x y z
N MET A 1 19.76 1.57 11.25
CA MET A 1 19.28 0.50 10.34
C MET A 1 18.49 -0.51 11.14
N GLU A 2 19.10 -1.15 12.14
CA GLU A 2 18.46 -2.10 13.08
C GLU A 2 17.14 -1.58 13.71
N LEU A 3 17.14 -0.39 14.30
CA LEU A 3 15.93 0.17 14.94
C LEU A 3 14.74 0.36 13.98
N LYS A 4 14.99 0.77 12.72
CA LYS A 4 13.94 0.92 11.71
C LYS A 4 13.35 -0.44 11.33
N SER A 5 14.21 -1.43 11.12
CA SER A 5 13.82 -2.80 10.79
C SER A 5 12.98 -3.42 11.91
N GLU A 6 13.38 -3.23 13.17
CA GLU A 6 12.59 -3.72 14.31
C GLU A 6 11.25 -3.01 14.45
N LEU A 7 11.17 -1.69 14.18
CA LEU A 7 9.89 -0.97 14.17
C LEU A 7 8.93 -1.52 13.12
N ILE A 8 9.45 -1.83 11.91
CA ILE A 8 8.68 -2.46 10.84
C ILE A 8 8.18 -3.83 11.28
N GLU A 9 9.05 -4.67 11.85
CA GLU A 9 8.65 -6.01 12.31
C GLU A 9 7.65 -5.97 13.47
N GLN A 10 7.85 -5.10 14.46
CA GLN A 10 6.85 -4.91 15.52
C GLN A 10 5.51 -4.44 14.95
N TYR A 11 5.52 -3.54 13.96
CA TYR A 11 4.28 -3.09 13.33
C TYR A 11 3.60 -4.23 12.54
N ARG A 12 4.37 -5.07 11.84
CA ARG A 12 3.87 -6.31 11.20
C ARG A 12 3.19 -7.24 12.19
N GLU A 13 3.77 -7.42 13.38
CA GLU A 13 3.15 -8.21 14.45
C GLU A 13 1.83 -7.60 14.93
N THR A 14 1.74 -6.26 15.04
CA THR A 14 0.46 -5.63 15.36
C THR A 14 -0.59 -5.87 14.27
N ILE A 15 -0.22 -5.86 12.98
CA ILE A 15 -1.14 -6.21 11.87
C ILE A 15 -1.63 -7.67 12.02
N LYS A 16 -0.72 -8.61 12.30
CA LYS A 16 -1.07 -10.02 12.55
C LYS A 16 -2.10 -10.13 13.67
N GLU A 17 -1.86 -9.50 14.80
CA GLU A 17 -2.79 -9.52 15.94
C GLU A 17 -4.16 -8.94 15.57
N ARG A 18 -4.19 -7.82 14.84
CA ARG A 18 -5.40 -7.09 14.46
C ARG A 18 -6.29 -7.81 13.46
N TYR A 19 -5.71 -8.63 12.58
CA TYR A 19 -6.45 -9.31 11.52
C TYR A 19 -6.52 -10.82 11.69
N GLN A 20 -5.86 -11.40 12.69
CA GLN A 20 -6.07 -12.82 13.03
C GLN A 20 -7.54 -13.10 13.34
N PHE A 21 -8.11 -14.14 12.71
CA PHE A 21 -9.53 -14.47 12.89
C PHE A 21 -9.93 -14.66 14.36
N LYS A 22 -9.06 -15.25 15.18
CA LYS A 22 -9.29 -15.41 16.63
C LYS A 22 -9.50 -14.08 17.36
N SER A 23 -8.90 -12.99 16.87
CA SER A 23 -8.96 -11.66 17.45
C SER A 23 -10.22 -10.91 17.02
N ILE A 24 -10.62 -11.04 15.75
CA ILE A 24 -11.72 -10.26 15.18
C ILE A 24 -13.08 -10.97 15.19
N LYS A 25 -13.14 -12.30 15.37
CA LYS A 25 -14.40 -13.08 15.33
C LYS A 25 -15.48 -12.65 16.34
N LYS A 26 -15.11 -11.86 17.36
CA LYS A 26 -16.03 -11.32 18.37
C LYS A 26 -16.37 -9.84 18.12
N ASP A 27 -15.81 -9.22 17.08
CA ASP A 27 -16.11 -7.84 16.73
C ASP A 27 -17.48 -7.80 16.04
N GLU A 28 -18.38 -6.98 16.57
CA GLU A 28 -19.74 -6.83 16.04
C GLU A 28 -19.75 -6.21 14.63
N ASN A 29 -18.67 -5.52 14.24
CA ASN A 29 -18.53 -4.92 12.91
C ASN A 29 -17.84 -5.86 11.90
N LEU A 30 -17.47 -7.09 12.30
CA LEU A 30 -16.91 -8.07 11.37
C LEU A 30 -17.97 -8.42 10.30
N PRO A 31 -17.67 -8.30 8.99
CA PRO A 31 -18.64 -8.64 7.96
C PRO A 31 -19.06 -10.11 8.06
N SER A 32 -20.36 -10.38 7.99
CA SER A 32 -20.94 -11.70 8.28
C SER A 32 -20.42 -12.84 7.38
N PHE A 33 -19.90 -12.50 6.20
CA PHE A 33 -19.34 -13.45 5.23
C PHE A 33 -17.86 -13.78 5.48
N PHE A 34 -17.20 -13.16 6.46
CA PHE A 34 -15.80 -13.47 6.79
C PHE A 34 -15.71 -14.83 7.47
N THR A 35 -14.94 -15.72 6.85
CA THR A 35 -14.48 -16.97 7.46
C THR A 35 -13.03 -16.82 7.90
N LYS A 36 -12.48 -17.86 8.55
CA LYS A 36 -11.05 -17.88 8.86
C LYS A 36 -10.21 -17.75 7.59
N GLU A 37 -10.60 -18.45 6.53
CA GLU A 37 -9.89 -18.48 5.24
C GLU A 37 -9.86 -17.08 4.60
N LYS A 38 -11.02 -16.43 4.45
CA LYS A 38 -11.11 -15.06 3.91
C LYS A 38 -10.35 -14.03 4.73
N THR A 39 -10.36 -14.21 6.05
CA THR A 39 -9.61 -13.36 6.97
C THR A 39 -8.11 -13.53 6.79
N ASP A 40 -7.65 -14.78 6.69
CA ASP A 40 -6.24 -15.12 6.49
C ASP A 40 -5.75 -14.60 5.13
N GLU A 41 -6.56 -14.70 4.05
CA GLU A 41 -6.24 -14.12 2.74
C GLU A 41 -6.05 -12.60 2.80
N LEU A 42 -6.96 -11.88 3.48
CA LEU A 42 -6.82 -10.44 3.67
C LEU A 42 -5.56 -10.10 4.48
N LEU A 43 -5.29 -10.85 5.56
CA LEU A 43 -4.09 -10.69 6.38
C LEU A 43 -2.80 -10.91 5.58
N TYR A 44 -2.71 -11.99 4.80
CA TYR A 44 -1.54 -12.25 3.97
C TYR A 44 -1.39 -11.22 2.85
N PHE A 45 -2.48 -10.74 2.27
CA PHE A 45 -2.42 -9.63 1.33
C PHE A 45 -1.76 -8.38 1.96
N PHE A 46 -2.18 -8.02 3.17
CA PHE A 46 -1.56 -6.93 3.95
C PHE A 46 -0.07 -7.17 4.16
N LEU A 47 0.29 -8.33 4.71
CA LEU A 47 1.66 -8.64 5.12
C LEU A 47 2.61 -8.89 3.96
N ASP A 48 2.13 -9.34 2.81
CA ASP A 48 3.02 -9.71 1.70
C ASP A 48 3.16 -8.60 0.67
N ASN A 49 2.18 -7.69 0.58
CA ASN A 49 2.11 -6.70 -0.50
C ASN A 49 2.05 -5.26 -0.02
N LEU A 50 1.41 -4.98 1.13
CA LEU A 50 1.31 -3.61 1.65
C LEU A 50 2.40 -3.30 2.67
N TYR A 51 2.74 -4.30 3.49
CA TYR A 51 3.68 -4.12 4.58
C TYR A 51 4.63 -5.31 4.70
N PRO A 52 5.42 -5.65 3.65
CA PRO A 52 6.28 -6.84 3.60
C PRO A 52 7.44 -6.83 4.60
N GLU A 53 8.11 -7.98 4.69
CA GLU A 53 9.38 -8.14 5.42
C GLU A 53 10.42 -7.14 4.94
N VAL A 54 11.38 -6.82 5.82
CA VAL A 54 12.36 -5.76 5.63
C VAL A 54 13.08 -5.85 4.28
N GLU A 55 13.54 -7.04 3.85
CA GLU A 55 14.28 -7.15 2.58
C GLU A 55 13.40 -6.79 1.37
N LYS A 56 12.17 -7.30 1.35
CA LYS A 56 11.21 -6.98 0.27
C LYS A 56 10.76 -5.52 0.38
N ARG A 57 10.71 -4.96 1.59
CA ARG A 57 10.33 -3.56 1.81
C ARG A 57 11.35 -2.59 1.22
N GLU A 58 12.65 -2.87 1.34
CA GLU A 58 13.69 -2.05 0.72
C GLU A 58 13.61 -2.06 -0.81
N ALA A 59 13.30 -3.21 -1.42
CA ALA A 59 13.08 -3.31 -2.85
C ALA A 59 11.84 -2.52 -3.31
N LEU A 60 10.75 -2.57 -2.53
CA LEU A 60 9.57 -1.73 -2.78
C LEU A 60 9.94 -0.24 -2.67
N ASP A 61 10.56 0.18 -1.58
CA ASP A 61 11.01 1.56 -1.34
C ASP A 61 11.81 2.12 -2.54
N ALA A 62 12.81 1.37 -3.02
CA ALA A 62 13.62 1.79 -4.15
C ALA A 62 12.81 1.91 -5.46
N ALA A 63 11.94 0.93 -5.73
CA ALA A 63 11.06 0.96 -6.90
C ALA A 63 10.09 2.15 -6.88
N PHE A 64 9.44 2.39 -5.74
CA PHE A 64 8.47 3.46 -5.57
C PHE A 64 9.10 4.86 -5.63
N GLU A 65 10.27 5.08 -5.02
CA GLU A 65 11.02 6.34 -5.14
C GLU A 65 11.37 6.65 -6.59
N ARG A 66 11.81 5.62 -7.34
CA ARG A 66 12.14 5.75 -8.75
C ARG A 66 10.93 6.17 -9.58
N LEU A 67 9.77 5.54 -9.35
CA LEU A 67 8.51 5.89 -10.02
C LEU A 67 8.03 7.31 -9.67
N ALA A 68 8.14 7.73 -8.41
CA ALA A 68 7.78 9.08 -7.99
C ALA A 68 8.58 10.15 -8.76
N GLY A 69 9.85 9.88 -9.07
CA GLY A 69 10.69 10.75 -9.91
C GLY A 69 10.17 10.97 -11.34
N TYR A 70 9.42 10.01 -11.90
CA TYR A 70 8.78 10.17 -13.22
C TYR A 70 7.47 10.95 -13.12
N VAL A 71 6.67 10.67 -12.09
CA VAL A 71 5.38 11.34 -11.85
C VAL A 71 5.56 12.83 -11.60
N ASN A 72 6.56 13.19 -10.81
CA ASN A 72 6.91 14.58 -10.53
C ASN A 72 7.53 15.31 -11.74
N HIS A 73 7.80 14.59 -12.84
CA HIS A 73 8.36 15.14 -14.08
C HIS A 73 7.46 14.81 -15.26
N PRO A 74 6.30 15.50 -15.38
CA PRO A 74 5.31 15.21 -16.42
C PRO A 74 5.94 15.19 -17.81
N LYS A 75 6.95 16.02 -18.13
CA LYS A 75 7.65 15.98 -19.44
C LYS A 75 8.36 14.64 -19.74
N LYS A 76 8.87 13.93 -18.73
CA LYS A 76 9.44 12.58 -18.91
C LYS A 76 8.33 11.57 -19.21
N ILE A 77 7.18 11.67 -18.54
CA ILE A 77 5.99 10.89 -18.85
C ILE A 77 5.46 11.24 -20.25
N TRP A 78 5.34 12.53 -20.60
CA TRP A 78 4.94 12.96 -21.94
C TRP A 78 5.95 12.56 -23.03
N GLY A 79 7.23 12.39 -22.69
CA GLY A 79 8.24 11.79 -23.57
C GLY A 79 8.07 10.27 -23.76
N ILE A 80 7.55 9.55 -22.75
CA ILE A 80 7.01 8.19 -22.92
C ILE A 80 5.82 8.25 -23.91
N LEU A 81 4.94 9.26 -23.74
CA LEU A 81 3.67 9.43 -24.46
C LEU A 81 3.75 9.99 -25.88
N GLY A 82 4.82 10.70 -26.23
CA GLY A 82 4.97 11.39 -27.53
C GLY A 82 5.01 10.45 -28.74
N ASN A 83 5.22 9.15 -28.50
CA ASN A 83 5.11 8.08 -29.49
C ASN A 83 4.12 6.97 -29.05
N LEU A 84 3.25 7.25 -28.08
CA LEU A 84 2.14 6.38 -27.64
C LEU A 84 0.80 6.86 -28.22
N THR A 85 0.81 7.45 -29.42
CA THR A 85 -0.44 7.74 -30.14
C THR A 85 -1.33 6.51 -30.21
N ALA A 86 -0.76 5.30 -30.31
CA ALA A 86 -1.50 4.03 -30.27
C ALA A 86 -2.09 3.64 -28.90
N ALA A 87 -1.39 3.83 -27.77
CA ALA A 87 -1.95 3.50 -26.45
C ALA A 87 -2.97 4.55 -25.99
N ILE A 88 -2.73 5.82 -26.28
CA ILE A 88 -3.73 6.88 -26.09
C ILE A 88 -4.93 6.66 -27.02
N PHE A 89 -4.75 6.19 -28.27
CA PHE A 89 -5.87 5.78 -29.14
C PHE A 89 -6.62 4.55 -28.61
N LYS A 90 -5.89 3.55 -28.11
CA LYS A 90 -6.45 2.26 -27.64
C LYS A 90 -7.21 2.41 -26.32
N PHE A 91 -6.75 3.28 -25.42
CA PHE A 91 -7.30 3.43 -24.07
C PHE A 91 -8.02 4.77 -23.82
N GLY A 92 -7.85 5.77 -24.69
CA GLY A 92 -8.54 7.05 -24.64
C GLY A 92 -8.50 7.70 -23.25
N ILE A 93 -9.67 8.12 -22.77
CA ILE A 93 -9.90 8.81 -21.48
C ILE A 93 -9.56 7.93 -20.25
N GLN A 94 -9.38 6.61 -20.43
CA GLN A 94 -9.08 5.68 -19.34
C GLN A 94 -7.57 5.64 -19.03
N PHE A 95 -6.72 6.08 -19.95
CA PHE A 95 -5.27 6.11 -19.73
C PHE A 95 -4.83 7.06 -18.60
N PRO A 96 -5.26 8.34 -18.55
CA PRO A 96 -4.93 9.21 -17.42
C PRO A 96 -5.44 8.67 -16.08
N LYS A 97 -6.61 8.02 -16.06
CA LYS A 97 -7.17 7.42 -14.84
C LYS A 97 -6.33 6.26 -14.32
N ALA A 98 -5.82 5.41 -15.21
CA ALA A 98 -4.93 4.31 -14.85
C ALA A 98 -3.58 4.82 -14.30
N VAL A 99 -3.02 5.86 -14.93
CA VAL A 99 -1.80 6.50 -14.42
C VAL A 99 -2.04 7.10 -13.04
N VAL A 100 -3.17 7.79 -12.83
CA VAL A 100 -3.56 8.34 -11.51
C VAL A 100 -3.74 7.24 -10.46
N ALA A 101 -4.41 6.13 -10.80
CA ALA A 101 -4.58 5.00 -9.88
C ALA A 101 -3.23 4.37 -9.51
N GLY A 102 -2.32 4.22 -10.48
CA GLY A 102 -0.94 3.81 -10.22
C GLY A 102 -0.22 4.79 -9.29
N ILE A 103 -0.35 6.10 -9.52
CA ILE A 103 0.18 7.17 -8.65
C ILE A 103 -0.39 7.09 -7.23
N GLU A 104 -1.68 6.78 -7.08
CA GLU A 104 -2.34 6.66 -5.79
C GLU A 104 -1.82 5.46 -4.99
N THR A 105 -1.47 4.36 -5.67
CA THR A 105 -0.71 3.26 -5.07
C THR A 105 0.69 3.71 -4.63
N LEU A 106 1.41 4.49 -5.44
CA LEU A 106 2.70 5.09 -5.03
C LEU A 106 2.53 6.00 -3.80
N LYS A 107 1.44 6.78 -3.75
CA LYS A 107 1.14 7.70 -2.65
C LYS A 107 0.93 6.93 -1.35
N THR A 108 0.16 5.85 -1.36
CA THR A 108 -0.07 5.02 -0.17
C THR A 108 1.24 4.46 0.39
N HIS A 109 2.12 4.00 -0.50
CA HIS A 109 3.45 3.55 -0.10
C HIS A 109 4.32 4.68 0.47
N THR A 110 4.27 5.86 -0.15
CA THR A 110 4.96 7.06 0.35
C THR A 110 4.47 7.45 1.75
N GLU A 111 3.17 7.40 2.00
CA GLU A 111 2.62 7.69 3.32
C GLU A 111 2.99 6.63 4.37
N ALA A 112 3.06 5.35 3.98
CA ALA A 112 3.57 4.30 4.87
C ALA A 112 5.03 4.56 5.29
N ARG A 113 5.88 5.02 4.35
CA ARG A 113 7.26 5.42 4.64
C ARG A 113 7.34 6.66 5.52
N ASN A 114 6.48 7.66 5.28
CA ASN A 114 6.40 8.85 6.13
C ASN A 114 5.99 8.47 7.56
N PHE A 115 5.03 7.56 7.71
CA PHE A 115 4.61 7.02 8.99
C PHE A 115 5.77 6.30 9.71
N GLU A 116 6.50 5.43 9.02
CA GLU A 116 7.69 4.76 9.56
C GLU A 116 8.80 5.74 9.95
N ALA A 117 9.05 6.76 9.15
CA ALA A 117 10.05 7.78 9.46
C ALA A 117 9.67 8.56 10.72
N LYS A 118 8.38 8.80 10.94
CA LYS A 118 7.88 9.44 12.17
C LYS A 118 7.98 8.53 13.37
N LEU A 119 7.68 7.23 13.23
CA LEU A 119 7.91 6.24 14.28
C LEU A 119 9.39 6.18 14.69
N LEU A 120 10.29 6.19 13.71
CA LEU A 120 11.73 6.20 13.98
C LEU A 120 12.15 7.46 14.74
N LYS A 121 11.66 8.64 14.34
CA LYS A 121 11.91 9.90 15.06
C LYS A 121 11.38 9.87 16.50
N ALA A 122 10.19 9.30 16.71
CA ALA A 122 9.63 9.12 18.05
C ALA A 122 10.49 8.18 18.91
N ALA A 123 10.95 7.07 18.34
CA ALA A 123 11.87 6.14 19.00
C ALA A 123 13.21 6.79 19.36
N GLU A 124 13.79 7.58 18.45
CA GLU A 124 15.02 8.34 18.68
C GLU A 124 14.86 9.41 19.76
N HIS A 125 13.74 10.14 19.75
CA HIS A 125 13.41 11.13 20.79
C HIS A 125 13.29 10.49 22.17
N ARG A 126 12.68 9.30 22.23
CA ARG A 126 12.59 8.47 23.44
C ARG A 126 13.89 7.76 23.82
N LYS A 127 14.93 7.85 22.98
CA LYS A 127 16.23 7.19 23.17
C LYS A 127 16.09 5.67 23.34
N LEU A 128 15.13 5.08 22.64
CA LEU A 128 14.91 3.64 22.65
C LEU A 128 16.14 2.93 22.07
N LYS A 129 16.43 1.74 22.59
CA LYS A 129 17.54 0.91 22.15
C LYS A 129 16.99 -0.43 21.70
N SER A 130 17.64 -1.01 20.68
CA SER A 130 17.37 -2.39 20.27
C SER A 130 17.76 -3.35 21.41
N PRO A 131 17.00 -4.45 21.62
CA PRO A 131 15.78 -4.80 20.90
C PRO A 131 14.57 -4.01 21.42
N ILE A 132 13.75 -3.47 20.53
CA ILE A 132 12.50 -2.81 20.94
C ILE A 132 11.40 -3.83 21.24
N THR A 133 10.52 -3.47 22.17
CA THR A 133 9.33 -4.24 22.51
C THR A 133 8.08 -3.74 21.78
N ARG A 134 6.99 -4.50 21.89
CA ARG A 134 5.66 -4.04 21.43
C ARG A 134 5.21 -2.77 22.14
N GLU A 135 5.47 -2.67 23.45
CA GLU A 135 5.10 -1.48 24.24
C GLU A 135 5.85 -0.23 23.75
N ASP A 136 7.14 -0.39 23.43
CA ASP A 136 7.97 0.65 22.82
C ASP A 136 7.38 1.17 21.50
N LEU A 137 6.92 0.27 20.61
CA LEU A 137 6.23 0.66 19.39
C LEU A 137 4.93 1.42 19.69
N LEU A 138 4.11 0.93 20.62
CA LEU A 138 2.83 1.57 20.96
C LEU A 138 3.03 2.97 21.55
N LEU A 139 4.07 3.17 22.35
CA LEU A 139 4.50 4.49 22.84
C LEU A 139 4.90 5.42 21.68
N CYS A 140 5.63 4.90 20.68
CA CYS A 140 5.98 5.68 19.49
C CYS A 140 4.74 6.07 18.68
N ILE A 141 3.75 5.17 18.53
CA ILE A 141 2.48 5.44 17.85
C ILE A 141 1.67 6.49 18.62
N ALA A 142 1.64 6.42 19.96
CA ALA A 142 0.91 7.35 20.81
C ALA A 142 1.42 8.80 20.64
N ASP A 143 2.74 8.96 20.47
CA ASP A 143 3.43 10.24 20.28
C ASP A 143 3.17 10.90 18.92
N LEU A 144 2.70 10.14 17.92
CA LEU A 144 2.44 10.71 16.60
C LEU A 144 1.30 11.72 16.64
N GLU A 145 1.40 12.77 15.83
CA GLU A 145 0.32 13.73 15.67
C GLU A 145 -0.92 13.05 15.05
N GLU A 146 -2.12 13.46 15.48
CA GLU A 146 -3.36 12.84 14.99
C GLU A 146 -3.53 13.00 13.47
N GLU A 147 -3.08 14.14 12.92
CA GLU A 147 -3.09 14.41 11.49
C GLU A 147 -2.19 13.44 10.71
N ASP A 148 -1.04 13.06 11.27
CA ASP A 148 -0.10 12.14 10.64
C ASP A 148 -0.68 10.74 10.52
N ILE A 149 -1.32 10.28 11.60
CA ILE A 149 -1.99 8.98 11.61
C ILE A 149 -3.19 9.01 10.66
N ARG A 150 -3.99 10.08 10.70
CA ARG A 150 -5.14 10.22 9.80
C ARG A 150 -4.73 10.21 8.33
N THR A 151 -3.67 10.92 7.98
CA THR A 151 -3.15 10.94 6.60
C THR A 151 -2.75 9.54 6.14
N PHE A 152 -2.07 8.77 6.99
CA PHE A 152 -1.74 7.38 6.70
C PHE A 152 -2.99 6.51 6.54
N LEU A 153 -3.96 6.59 7.45
CA LEU A 153 -5.19 5.81 7.40
C LEU A 153 -6.05 6.14 6.17
N ASP A 154 -6.18 7.42 5.83
CA ASP A 154 -6.91 7.87 4.64
C ASP A 154 -6.23 7.33 3.37
N SER A 155 -4.90 7.30 3.32
CA SER A 155 -4.16 6.71 2.19
C SER A 155 -4.41 5.20 2.05
N LEU A 156 -4.42 4.47 3.17
CA LEU A 156 -4.71 3.04 3.19
C LEU A 156 -6.15 2.76 2.74
N GLN A 157 -7.12 3.53 3.22
CA GLN A 157 -8.52 3.40 2.81
C GLN A 157 -8.68 3.66 1.31
N ASN A 158 -8.04 4.69 0.76
CA ASN A 158 -8.07 4.99 -0.67
C ASN A 158 -7.46 3.88 -1.53
N LEU A 159 -6.40 3.22 -1.05
CA LEU A 159 -5.87 2.04 -1.71
C LEU A 159 -6.91 0.92 -1.76
N PHE A 160 -7.56 0.62 -0.63
CA PHE A 160 -8.59 -0.42 -0.57
C PHE A 160 -9.81 -0.09 -1.46
N LEU A 161 -10.24 1.17 -1.52
CA LEU A 161 -11.27 1.63 -2.45
C LEU A 161 -10.83 1.44 -3.91
N SER A 162 -9.56 1.74 -4.22
CA SER A 162 -9.01 1.60 -5.57
C SER A 162 -8.98 0.15 -6.02
N ILE A 163 -8.56 -0.78 -5.14
CA ILE A 163 -8.51 -2.20 -5.50
C ILE A 163 -9.89 -2.87 -5.49
N ALA A 164 -10.85 -2.35 -4.71
CA ALA A 164 -12.24 -2.81 -4.73
C ALA A 164 -12.94 -2.55 -6.08
N ASN A 165 -12.52 -1.53 -6.83
CA ASN A 165 -13.02 -1.30 -8.19
C ASN A 165 -12.32 -2.20 -9.22
N THR A 166 -12.58 -3.51 -9.14
CA THR A 166 -11.90 -4.54 -9.93
C THR A 166 -11.94 -4.27 -11.44
N LYS A 167 -13.06 -3.74 -11.97
CA LYS A 167 -13.20 -3.38 -13.40
C LYS A 167 -12.24 -2.25 -13.81
N MET A 168 -12.07 -1.24 -12.97
CA MET A 168 -11.12 -0.15 -13.23
C MET A 168 -9.67 -0.63 -13.02
N LEU A 169 -9.45 -1.47 -12.02
CA LEU A 169 -8.15 -2.03 -11.67
C LEU A 169 -7.60 -2.91 -12.79
N GLU A 170 -8.40 -3.81 -13.37
CA GLU A 170 -8.01 -4.64 -14.52
C GLU A 170 -7.50 -3.82 -15.69
N LYS A 171 -8.22 -2.74 -16.02
CA LYS A 171 -7.83 -1.83 -17.10
C LYS A 171 -6.53 -1.10 -16.77
N THR A 172 -6.37 -0.70 -15.50
CA THR A 172 -5.15 -0.06 -15.01
C THR A 172 -3.95 -0.99 -15.16
N ILE A 173 -4.08 -2.24 -14.74
CA ILE A 173 -3.06 -3.28 -14.90
C ILE A 173 -2.67 -3.45 -16.37
N LEU A 174 -3.64 -3.57 -17.27
CA LEU A 174 -3.38 -3.71 -18.71
C LEU A 174 -2.60 -2.51 -19.28
N ILE A 175 -2.99 -1.29 -18.88
CA ILE A 175 -2.32 -0.06 -19.32
C ILE A 175 -0.87 -0.02 -18.81
N LEU A 176 -0.64 -0.34 -17.54
CA LEU A 176 0.70 -0.33 -16.96
C LEU A 176 1.62 -1.40 -17.59
N LYS A 177 1.08 -2.60 -17.89
CA LYS A 177 1.81 -3.65 -18.63
C LYS A 177 2.16 -3.19 -20.06
N ASP A 178 1.23 -2.54 -20.75
CA ASP A 178 1.49 -1.97 -22.08
C ASP A 178 2.58 -0.88 -21.99
N VAL A 179 2.58 -0.03 -20.95
CA VAL A 179 3.64 0.97 -20.72
C VAL A 179 5.00 0.31 -20.50
N ALA A 180 5.08 -0.68 -19.61
CA ALA A 180 6.33 -1.42 -19.36
C ALA A 180 6.90 -2.05 -20.63
N THR A 181 6.05 -2.70 -21.44
CA THR A 181 6.42 -3.29 -22.74
C THR A 181 6.98 -2.26 -23.71
N GLN A 182 6.47 -1.02 -23.69
CA GLN A 182 6.98 0.05 -24.55
C GLN A 182 8.30 0.64 -24.05
N MET A 183 8.48 0.69 -22.73
CA MET A 183 9.74 1.10 -22.11
C MET A 183 10.86 0.09 -22.43
N GLU A 184 10.57 -1.22 -22.41
CA GLU A 184 11.51 -2.27 -22.80
C GLU A 184 12.05 -2.12 -24.23
N LYS A 185 11.23 -1.59 -25.15
CA LYS A 185 11.64 -1.33 -26.54
C LYS A 185 12.55 -0.11 -26.67
N ARG A 186 12.66 0.72 -25.63
CA ARG A 186 13.40 1.98 -25.59
C ARG A 186 14.47 1.98 -24.51
N LYS A 187 15.32 0.94 -24.51
CA LYS A 187 16.42 0.75 -23.54
C LYS A 187 17.45 1.89 -23.50
N SER A 188 17.50 2.72 -24.54
CA SER A 188 18.33 3.94 -24.56
C SER A 188 17.78 5.09 -23.71
N THR A 189 16.49 5.03 -23.35
CA THR A 189 15.79 6.07 -22.57
C THR A 189 15.42 5.58 -21.17
N TYR A 190 15.05 4.31 -21.04
CA TYR A 190 14.60 3.71 -19.77
C TYR A 190 15.54 2.61 -19.33
N GLY A 191 15.98 2.68 -18.08
CA GLY A 191 16.78 1.64 -17.45
C GLY A 191 15.93 0.44 -17.07
N LYS A 192 16.58 -0.70 -16.84
CA LYS A 192 15.92 -1.93 -16.39
C LYS A 192 15.15 -1.71 -15.09
N GLU A 193 15.74 -1.00 -14.13
CA GLU A 193 15.14 -0.68 -12.84
C GLU A 193 13.83 0.13 -12.96
N ASP A 194 13.66 0.95 -14.01
CA ASP A 194 12.42 1.70 -14.26
C ASP A 194 11.28 0.76 -14.64
N ILE A 195 11.60 -0.25 -15.45
CA ILE A 195 10.65 -1.26 -15.93
C ILE A 195 10.29 -2.19 -14.77
N ASP A 196 11.29 -2.66 -14.04
CA ASP A 196 11.12 -3.54 -12.88
C ASP A 196 10.22 -2.87 -11.82
N ALA A 197 10.37 -1.56 -11.59
CA ALA A 197 9.52 -0.82 -10.66
C ALA A 197 8.04 -0.79 -11.10
N ILE A 198 7.75 -0.55 -12.38
CA ILE A 198 6.36 -0.59 -12.90
C ILE A 198 5.79 -2.00 -12.75
N LEU A 199 6.56 -3.03 -13.10
CA LEU A 199 6.12 -4.43 -13.02
C LEU A 199 5.84 -4.86 -11.58
N LEU A 200 6.62 -4.38 -10.62
CA LEU A 200 6.38 -4.60 -9.20
C LEU A 200 5.05 -3.97 -8.73
N GLY A 201 4.77 -2.73 -9.14
CA GLY A 201 3.48 -2.09 -8.90
C GLY A 201 2.32 -2.87 -9.54
N VAL A 202 2.51 -3.36 -10.76
CA VAL A 202 1.53 -4.22 -11.46
C VAL A 202 1.26 -5.49 -10.67
N GLU A 203 2.28 -6.17 -10.15
CA GLU A 203 2.13 -7.39 -9.35
C GLU A 203 1.24 -7.15 -8.10
N ILE A 204 1.46 -6.03 -7.40
CA ILE A 204 0.64 -5.65 -6.23
C ILE A 204 -0.82 -5.42 -6.62
N LEU A 205 -1.06 -4.70 -7.72
CA LEU A 205 -2.41 -4.46 -8.24
C LEU A 205 -3.08 -5.76 -8.69
N GLU A 206 -2.34 -6.69 -9.28
CA GLU A 206 -2.86 -8.00 -9.69
C GLU A 206 -3.31 -8.83 -8.49
N LYS A 207 -2.50 -8.88 -7.43
CA LYS A 207 -2.87 -9.57 -6.18
C LYS A 207 -4.06 -8.92 -5.49
N GLY A 208 -4.14 -7.58 -5.50
CA GLY A 208 -5.31 -6.86 -4.98
C GLY A 208 -6.57 -7.16 -5.79
N ASN A 209 -6.44 -7.29 -7.11
CA ASN A 209 -7.53 -7.66 -8.00
C ASN A 209 -7.99 -9.11 -7.75
N GLU A 210 -7.06 -10.05 -7.61
CA GLU A 210 -7.34 -11.44 -7.29
C GLU A 210 -8.08 -11.55 -5.96
N LEU A 211 -7.59 -10.88 -4.91
CA LEU A 211 -8.24 -10.81 -3.61
C LEU A 211 -9.67 -10.26 -3.71
N MET A 212 -9.90 -9.19 -4.48
CA MET A 212 -11.20 -8.51 -4.51
C MET A 212 -12.21 -9.17 -5.45
N LYS A 213 -11.77 -9.90 -6.47
CA LYS A 213 -12.64 -10.51 -7.50
C LYS A 213 -13.60 -11.57 -6.98
N GLN A 214 -13.24 -12.23 -5.89
CA GLN A 214 -14.08 -13.26 -5.26
C GLN A 214 -15.30 -12.68 -4.52
N TYR A 215 -15.38 -11.36 -4.36
CA TYR A 215 -16.43 -10.68 -3.63
C TYR A 215 -17.39 -9.92 -4.57
N SER A 216 -18.65 -9.82 -4.16
CA SER A 216 -19.62 -8.89 -4.76
C SER A 216 -19.27 -7.44 -4.44
N ASP A 217 -19.83 -6.48 -5.18
CA ASP A 217 -19.54 -5.06 -4.95
C ASP A 217 -19.97 -4.57 -3.56
N SER A 218 -21.01 -5.17 -2.95
CA SER A 218 -21.40 -4.91 -1.54
C SER A 218 -20.36 -5.44 -0.57
N GLU A 219 -19.94 -6.70 -0.74
CA GLU A 219 -18.94 -7.34 0.12
C GLU A 219 -17.58 -6.62 0.04
N LYS A 220 -17.16 -6.16 -1.15
CA LYS A 220 -15.96 -5.34 -1.30
C LYS A 220 -16.03 -4.06 -0.47
N LYS A 221 -17.19 -3.37 -0.51
CA LYS A 221 -17.40 -2.16 0.29
C LYS A 221 -17.31 -2.47 1.78
N GLU A 222 -17.94 -3.55 2.24
CA GLU A 222 -17.85 -4.00 3.64
C GLU A 222 -16.42 -4.33 4.06
N ILE A 223 -15.60 -4.93 3.19
CA ILE A 223 -14.16 -5.14 3.44
C ILE A 223 -13.44 -3.81 3.66
N VAL A 224 -13.63 -2.85 2.76
CA VAL A 224 -12.98 -1.53 2.87
C VAL A 224 -13.39 -0.83 4.16
N ASP A 225 -14.69 -0.82 4.46
CA ASP A 225 -15.24 -0.16 5.64
C ASP A 225 -14.73 -0.84 6.94
N PHE A 226 -14.63 -2.18 6.96
CA PHE A 226 -14.07 -2.93 8.07
C PHE A 226 -12.57 -2.67 8.28
N VAL A 227 -11.78 -2.62 7.20
CA VAL A 227 -10.35 -2.27 7.27
C VAL A 227 -10.18 -0.89 7.89
N ALA A 228 -10.90 0.13 7.41
CA ALA A 228 -10.84 1.48 7.95
C ALA A 228 -11.24 1.54 9.43
N TYR A 229 -12.32 0.83 9.80
CA TYR A 229 -12.76 0.71 11.19
C TYR A 229 -11.69 0.07 12.08
N ASN A 230 -11.11 -1.06 11.67
CA ASN A 230 -10.17 -1.82 12.49
C ASN A 230 -8.87 -1.03 12.76
N GLU A 231 -8.36 -0.33 11.73
CA GLU A 231 -7.18 0.51 11.86
C GLU A 231 -7.42 1.73 12.76
N MET A 232 -8.57 2.41 12.58
CA MET A 232 -8.97 3.52 13.45
C MET A 232 -9.17 3.08 14.90
N LYS A 233 -9.78 1.90 15.11
CA LYS A 233 -9.98 1.31 16.44
C LYS A 233 -8.64 1.07 17.14
N PHE A 234 -7.65 0.53 16.43
CA PHE A 234 -6.31 0.29 16.97
C PHE A 234 -5.60 1.58 17.38
N VAL A 235 -5.61 2.60 16.52
CA VAL A 235 -4.99 3.89 16.81
C VAL A 235 -5.62 4.54 18.04
N LYS A 236 -6.96 4.57 18.10
CA LYS A 236 -7.69 5.14 19.24
C LYS A 236 -7.44 4.36 20.53
N ALA A 237 -7.35 3.04 20.47
CA ALA A 237 -7.00 2.23 21.63
C ALA A 237 -5.58 2.55 22.11
N THR A 238 -4.62 2.66 21.19
CA THR A 238 -3.22 2.97 21.50
C THR A 238 -3.07 4.34 22.16
N LYS A 239 -3.70 5.37 21.61
CA LYS A 239 -3.70 6.73 22.19
C LYS A 239 -4.46 6.88 23.51
N LYS A 240 -5.29 5.90 23.90
CA LYS A 240 -5.98 5.90 25.19
C LYS A 240 -5.18 5.20 26.29
N LEU A 241 -4.22 4.37 25.91
CA LEU A 241 -3.38 3.61 26.84
C LEU A 241 -2.27 4.48 27.45
N PHE A 242 -1.92 5.59 26.82
CA PHE A 242 -0.84 6.51 27.18
C PHE A 242 -1.33 7.96 27.11
#